data_AF-A0A447PF24-F1
#
_entry.id   AF-A0A447PF24-F1
#
_cell.length_a   1.000
_cell.length_b   1.000
_cell.length_c   1.000
_cell.angle_alpha   90.00
_cell.angle_beta   90.00
_cell.angle_gamma   90.00
#
_symmetry.space_group_name_H-M   'P 1'
#
loop_
_entity.id
_entity.type
_entity.pdbx_description
1 polymer ?
#
loop_
_entity_poly.entity_id
_entity_poly.type
_entity_poly.pdbx_seq_one_letter_code
_entity_poly.pdbx_strand_id
1 'polypeptide(L)'
;MKWYPWLRPAYEKLVESYQAGRGHHALLIQALPGMGDEALCYALSRYLLCQQPGGPQKLWALPWLSAYAGWHASGLLHADAG
;
A
#
# COMPACT_ATOMS: atom_id res chain seq x y z
N MET A 1 7.59 -20.36 -6.76
CA MET A 1 6.33 -19.89 -7.38
C MET A 1 6.65 -18.73 -8.31
N LYS A 2 5.95 -18.60 -9.44
CA LYS A 2 6.18 -17.54 -10.45
C LYS A 2 5.16 -16.42 -10.28
N TRP A 3 5.61 -15.16 -10.26
CA TRP A 3 4.71 -14.00 -10.27
C TRP A 3 4.30 -13.67 -11.70
N TYR A 4 3.01 -13.65 -11.98
CA TYR A 4 2.48 -13.32 -13.29
C TYR A 4 1.95 -11.89 -13.34
N PRO A 5 2.11 -11.16 -14.47
CA PRO A 5 1.69 -9.76 -14.59
C PRO A 5 0.21 -9.50 -14.29
N TRP A 6 -0.68 -10.46 -14.60
CA TRP A 6 -2.12 -10.34 -14.38
C TRP A 6 -2.55 -10.44 -12.91
N LEU A 7 -1.66 -10.85 -12.00
CA LEU A 7 -1.98 -10.91 -10.56
C LEU A 7 -1.97 -9.52 -9.91
N ARG A 8 -1.28 -8.55 -10.52
CA ARG A 8 -1.08 -7.21 -9.94
C ARG A 8 -2.40 -6.51 -9.56
N PRO A 9 -3.42 -6.41 -10.43
CA PRO A 9 -4.65 -5.72 -10.07
C PRO A 9 -5.42 -6.39 -8.94
N ALA A 10 -5.38 -7.73 -8.87
CA ALA A 10 -6.03 -8.48 -7.79
C ALA A 10 -5.29 -8.28 -6.46
N TYR A 11 -3.95 -8.33 -6.50
CA TYR A 11 -3.09 -8.09 -5.35
C TYR A 11 -3.27 -6.68 -4.79
N GLU A 12 -3.23 -5.65 -5.64
CA GLU A 12 -3.37 -4.25 -5.23
C GLU A 12 -4.72 -4.02 -4.54
N LYS A 13 -5.82 -4.51 -5.12
CA LYS A 13 -7.16 -4.43 -4.48
C LYS A 13 -7.23 -5.12 -3.12
N LEU A 14 -6.62 -6.29 -2.98
CA LEU A 14 -6.58 -7.01 -1.71
C LEU A 14 -5.77 -6.21 -0.68
N VAL A 15 -4.57 -5.77 -1.04
CA VAL A 15 -3.70 -4.99 -0.17
C VAL A 15 -4.38 -3.69 0.28
N GLU A 16 -5.04 -2.96 -0.62
CA GLU A 16 -5.80 -1.75 -0.28
C GLU A 16 -6.91 -2.05 0.75
N SER A 17 -7.60 -3.18 0.63
CA SER A 17 -8.61 -3.59 1.60
C SER A 17 -8.01 -3.86 2.98
N TYR A 18 -6.91 -4.62 3.05
CA TYR A 18 -6.22 -4.88 4.32
C TYR A 18 -5.59 -3.61 4.92
N GLN A 19 -5.03 -2.72 4.09
CA GLN A 19 -4.50 -1.42 4.52
C GLN A 19 -5.57 -0.56 5.16
N ALA A 20 -6.77 -0.56 4.60
CA ALA A 20 -7.88 0.21 5.11
C ALA A 20 -8.61 -0.48 6.28
N GLY A 21 -8.07 -1.58 6.82
CA GLY A 21 -8.68 -2.34 7.92
C GLY A 21 -9.96 -3.09 7.56
N ARG A 22 -10.26 -3.25 6.27
CA ARG A 22 -11.47 -3.93 5.74
C ARG A 22 -11.19 -5.30 5.14
N GLY A 23 -9.97 -5.83 5.33
CA GLY A 23 -9.61 -7.16 4.86
C GLY A 23 -10.37 -8.25 5.63
N HIS A 24 -11.04 -9.15 4.91
CA HIS A 24 -11.68 -10.30 5.53
C HIS A 24 -10.65 -11.28 6.08
N HIS A 25 -10.90 -11.84 7.26
CA HIS A 25 -10.01 -12.81 7.91
C HIS A 25 -10.03 -14.19 7.23
N ALA A 26 -11.07 -14.47 6.43
CA ALA A 26 -11.18 -15.67 5.60
C ALA A 26 -11.32 -15.25 4.14
N LEU A 27 -10.29 -15.53 3.33
CA LEU A 27 -10.27 -15.23 1.91
C LEU A 27 -10.26 -16.54 1.12
N LEU A 28 -11.28 -16.73 0.27
CA LEU A 28 -11.34 -17.83 -0.69
C LEU A 28 -10.90 -17.32 -2.06
N ILE A 29 -9.81 -17.87 -2.60
CA ILE A 29 -9.32 -17.56 -3.95
C ILE A 29 -9.66 -18.74 -4.85
N GLN A 30 -10.51 -18.50 -5.85
CA GLN A 30 -10.84 -19.47 -6.87
C GLN A 30 -10.07 -19.11 -8.15
N ALA A 31 -9.30 -20.06 -8.68
CA ALA A 31 -8.58 -19.90 -9.93
C ALA A 31 -8.43 -21.24 -10.67
N LEU A 32 -8.20 -21.17 -11.97
CA LEU A 32 -7.83 -22.36 -12.74
C LEU A 32 -6.38 -22.76 -12.44
N PRO A 33 -6.00 -24.04 -12.62
CA PRO A 33 -4.63 -24.48 -12.49
C PRO A 33 -3.68 -23.64 -13.36
N GLY A 34 -2.57 -23.17 -12.77
CA GLY A 34 -1.57 -22.37 -13.47
C GLY A 34 -1.82 -20.85 -13.51
N MET A 35 -2.94 -20.37 -12.94
CA MET A 35 -3.26 -18.93 -12.89
C MET A 35 -2.41 -18.14 -11.88
N GLY A 36 -1.69 -18.82 -10.98
CA GLY A 36 -0.77 -18.19 -10.02
C GLY A 36 -1.42 -17.71 -8.72
N ASP A 37 -2.52 -18.34 -8.32
CA ASP A 37 -3.18 -18.20 -7.02
C ASP A 37 -2.22 -18.41 -5.84
N GLU A 38 -1.34 -19.42 -5.91
CA GLU A 38 -0.31 -19.62 -4.87
C GLU A 38 0.61 -18.40 -4.70
N ALA A 39 1.03 -17.79 -5.82
CA ALA A 39 1.89 -16.61 -5.80
C ALA A 39 1.15 -15.38 -5.24
N LEU A 40 -0.14 -15.25 -5.55
CA LEU A 40 -1.00 -14.21 -4.99
C LEU A 40 -1.16 -14.36 -3.46
N CYS A 41 -1.48 -15.57 -3.00
CA CYS A 41 -1.56 -15.90 -1.58
C CYS A 41 -0.25 -15.59 -0.87
N TYR A 42 0.88 -16.06 -1.42
CA TYR A 42 2.19 -15.86 -0.82
C TYR A 42 2.56 -14.37 -0.72
N ALA A 43 2.31 -13.57 -1.76
CA ALA A 43 2.56 -12.13 -1.74
C ALA A 43 1.70 -11.40 -0.70
N LEU A 44 0.44 -11.80 -0.55
CA LEU A 44 -0.45 -11.24 0.47
C LEU A 44 0.00 -11.64 1.88
N SER A 45 0.38 -12.89 2.11
CA SER A 45 0.93 -13.33 3.40
C SER A 45 2.20 -12.55 3.76
N ARG A 46 3.10 -12.33 2.80
CA ARG A 46 4.31 -11.52 3.00
C ARG A 46 3.99 -10.07 3.36
N TYR A 47 2.95 -9.51 2.76
CA TYR A 47 2.47 -8.17 3.10
C TYR A 47 1.95 -8.12 4.55
N LEU A 48 1.08 -9.04 4.94
CA LEU A 48 0.45 -9.07 6.27
C LEU A 48 1.43 -9.39 7.41
N LEU A 49 2.45 -10.20 7.15
CA LEU A 49 3.47 -10.57 8.14
C LEU A 49 4.62 -9.57 8.25
N CYS A 50 4.72 -8.62 7.31
CA CYS A 50 5.76 -7.59 7.35
C CYS A 50 5.40 -6.53 8.39
N GLN A 51 6.30 -6.28 9.35
CA GLN A 51 6.09 -5.24 10.37
C GLN A 51 6.23 -3.81 9.80
N GLN A 52 6.93 -3.66 8.68
CA GLN A 52 7.13 -2.39 7.97
C GLN A 52 6.81 -2.56 6.48
N PRO A 53 5.53 -2.77 6.11
CA PRO A 53 5.13 -3.04 4.73
C PRO A 53 5.29 -1.81 3.81
N GLY A 54 5.45 -0.62 4.39
CA GLY A 54 5.79 0.64 3.70
C GLY A 54 7.26 1.06 3.86
N GLY A 55 8.14 0.19 4.37
CA GLY A 55 9.57 0.46 4.47
C GLY A 55 10.17 0.84 3.11
N PRO A 56 11.35 1.49 3.07
CA PRO A 56 11.87 2.22 1.91
C PRO A 56 12.20 1.29 0.72
N GLN A 57 11.17 0.87 0.00
CA GLN A 57 11.21 0.21 -1.31
C GLN A 57 10.28 0.91 -2.31
N LYS A 58 9.89 2.15 -2.02
CA LYS A 58 9.31 3.06 -3.02
C LYS A 58 10.34 4.12 -3.39
N LEU A 59 11.11 3.86 -4.44
CA LEU A 59 12.02 4.82 -5.10
C LEU A 59 11.29 6.03 -5.75
N TRP A 60 10.12 6.41 -5.25
CA TRP A 60 9.39 7.61 -5.69
C TRP A 60 8.72 8.38 -4.54
N ALA A 61 8.80 7.90 -3.29
CA ALA A 61 8.44 8.72 -2.15
C ALA A 61 9.66 9.55 -1.74
N LEU A 62 10.03 10.54 -2.56
CA LEU A 62 11.01 11.55 -2.15
C LEU A 62 10.44 12.26 -0.91
N PRO A 63 11.11 12.18 0.26
CA PRO A 63 10.66 12.83 1.49
C PRO A 63 10.52 14.36 1.36
N TRP A 64 11.17 14.95 0.35
CA TRP A 64 11.21 16.38 0.09
C TRP A 64 9.85 16.99 -0.32
N LEU A 65 8.93 16.22 -0.92
CA LEU A 65 7.62 16.73 -1.32
C LEU A 65 6.65 16.94 -0.14
N SER A 66 6.84 16.23 0.98
CA SER A 66 6.04 16.46 2.20
C SER A 66 6.47 17.72 2.95
N ALA A 67 7.74 18.14 2.82
CA ALA A 67 8.25 19.33 3.50
C ALA A 67 7.75 20.64 2.86
N TYR A 68 7.50 20.65 1.55
CA TYR A 68 7.02 21.83 0.83
C TYR A 68 5.54 22.16 1.13
N ALA A 69 4.71 21.16 1.39
CA ALA A 69 3.30 21.36 1.72
C ALA A 69 3.08 21.94 3.14
N GLY A 70 4.02 21.74 4.06
CA GLY A 70 3.93 22.23 5.44
C GLY A 70 4.35 23.69 5.64
N TRP A 71 5.21 24.23 4.77
CA TRP A 71 5.75 25.58 4.93
C TRP A 71 4.84 26.72 4.46
N HIS A 72 3.85 26.45 3.60
CA HIS A 72 2.92 27.48 3.14
C HIS A 72 1.70 27.70 4.05
N ALA A 73 1.43 26.81 5.01
CA ALA A 73 0.24 26.91 5.87
C ALA A 73 0.47 27.67 7.19
N SER A 74 1.71 27.92 7.60
CA SER A 74 2.01 28.62 8.87
C SER A 74 2.24 30.14 8.73
N GLY A 75 2.06 30.71 7.54
CA GLY A 75 2.48 32.10 7.26
C GLY A 75 1.39 33.18 7.25
N LEU A 76 0.11 32.91 7.55
CA LEU A 76 -0.96 33.86 7.18
C LEU A 76 -2.09 34.11 8.19
N LEU A 77 -1.95 33.76 9.48
CA LEU A 77 -2.97 34.07 10.50
C LEU A 77 -2.42 34.57 11.85
N HIS A 78 -1.30 35.30 11.86
CA HIS A 78 -0.84 36.06 13.05
C HIS A 78 -0.22 37.40 12.66
N ALA A 79 -1.01 38.27 12.05
CA ALA A 79 -0.72 39.70 11.96
C ALA A 79 -2.06 40.44 11.92
N ASP A 80 -2.60 40.74 13.10
CA ASP A 80 -3.47 41.91 13.41
C ASP A 80 -3.93 41.80 14.87
N ALA A 81 -2.99 42.01 15.79
CA ALA A 81 -3.27 42.34 17.18
C ALA A 81 -2.10 43.19 17.69
N GLY A 82 -2.26 44.51 17.59
CA GLY A 82 -1.28 45.51 18.01
C GLY A 82 -1.64 46.89 17.48
#